data_AF-A0AAY5LDI9-F1
#
_entry.id   AF-A0AAY5LDI9-F1
#
_cell.length_a   1.000
_cell.length_b   1.000
_cell.length_c   1.000
_cell.angle_alpha   90.00
_cell.angle_beta   90.00
_cell.angle_gamma   90.00
#
_symmetry.space_group_name_H-M   'P 1'
#
loop_
_entity.id
_entity.type
_entity.pdbx_description
1 polymer ?
#
loop_
_entity_poly.entity_id
_entity_poly.type
_entity_poly.pdbx_seq_one_letter_code
_entity_poly.pdbx_strand_id
1 'polypeptide(L)'
;MQASETKREQFRRYLEKAGVLDSLTSVLVALYEETEKPNNALDFLKQHLGVASQESADAEALRQELNEMRQRCELLMEENKGLKNKLQRYEPTQDDGAAQ
;
A
#
# COMPACT_ATOMS: atom_id res chain seq x y z
N MET A 1 25.64 -2.34 -31.24
CA MET A 1 25.63 -1.46 -30.04
C MET A 1 24.22 -1.16 -29.54
N GLN A 2 23.24 -0.79 -30.38
CA GLN A 2 21.89 -0.46 -29.90
C GLN A 2 21.15 -1.59 -29.15
N ALA A 3 21.26 -2.85 -29.60
CA ALA A 3 20.56 -3.96 -28.94
C ALA A 3 21.04 -4.24 -27.49
N SER A 4 22.30 -3.91 -27.15
CA SER A 4 22.81 -4.04 -25.78
C SER A 4 22.32 -2.90 -24.88
N GLU A 5 22.17 -1.69 -25.43
CA GLU A 5 21.60 -0.55 -24.69
C GLU A 5 20.12 -0.78 -24.39
N THR A 6 19.35 -1.34 -25.33
CA THR A 6 17.94 -1.67 -25.09
C THR A 6 17.77 -2.72 -23.98
N LYS A 7 18.60 -3.76 -23.95
CA LYS A 7 18.56 -4.77 -22.88
C LYS A 7 18.92 -4.17 -21.51
N ARG A 8 19.92 -3.30 -21.47
CA ARG A 8 20.33 -2.62 -20.23
C ARG A 8 19.23 -1.70 -19.71
N GLU A 9 18.58 -0.95 -20.59
CA GLU A 9 17.46 -0.07 -20.26
C GLU A 9 16.24 -0.85 -19.76
N GLN A 10 15.89 -1.96 -20.42
CA GLN A 10 14.82 -2.84 -19.95
C GLN A 10 15.10 -3.41 -18.56
N PHE A 11 16.35 -3.82 -18.31
CA PHE A 11 16.76 -4.30 -16.99
C PHE A 11 16.69 -3.20 -15.93
N ARG A 12 17.12 -1.98 -16.25
CA ARG A 12 17.00 -0.83 -15.36
C ARG A 12 15.53 -0.56 -14.99
N ARG A 13 14.65 -0.47 -16.00
CA ARG A 13 13.22 -0.26 -15.78
C ARG A 13 12.57 -1.36 -14.97
N TYR A 14 13.01 -2.61 -15.16
CA TYR A 14 12.54 -3.73 -14.35
C TYR A 14 12.91 -3.54 -12.88
N LEU A 15 14.17 -3.19 -12.58
CA LEU A 15 14.62 -2.94 -11.21
C LEU A 15 13.93 -1.74 -10.56
N GLU A 16 13.67 -0.69 -11.35
CA GLU A 16 12.93 0.51 -10.92
C GLU A 16 11.47 0.17 -10.63
N LYS A 17 10.79 -0.51 -11.56
CA LYS A 17 9.39 -0.93 -11.37
C LYS A 17 9.22 -1.92 -10.21
N ALA A 18 10.21 -2.76 -9.96
CA ALA A 18 10.21 -3.69 -8.84
C ALA A 18 10.67 -3.07 -7.50
N GLY A 19 10.99 -1.76 -7.45
CA GLY A 19 11.40 -1.07 -6.23
C GLY A 19 12.78 -1.48 -5.69
N VAL A 20 13.57 -2.21 -6.48
CA VAL A 20 14.92 -2.67 -6.08
C VAL A 20 15.87 -1.48 -5.95
N LEU A 21 15.77 -0.51 -6.87
CA LEU A 21 16.60 0.69 -6.84
C LEU A 21 16.30 1.56 -5.61
N ASP A 22 15.02 1.70 -5.25
CA ASP A 22 14.59 2.47 -4.09
C ASP A 22 15.03 1.79 -2.79
N SER A 23 14.87 0.47 -2.69
CA SER A 23 15.35 -0.31 -1.54
C SER A 23 16.87 -0.20 -1.37
N LEU A 24 17.65 -0.36 -2.45
CA LEU A 24 19.11 -0.20 -2.40
C LEU A 24 19.51 1.23 -2.00
N THR A 25 18.80 2.24 -2.52
CA THR A 25 19.06 3.64 -2.18
C THR A 25 18.78 3.91 -0.70
N SER A 26 17.65 3.41 -0.18
CA SER A 26 17.28 3.54 1.23
C SER A 26 18.33 2.94 2.17
N VAL A 27 18.80 1.71 1.89
CA VAL A 27 19.84 1.06 2.71
C VAL A 27 21.18 1.80 2.65
N LEU A 28 21.54 2.37 1.49
CA LEU A 28 22.75 3.18 1.36
C LEU A 28 22.64 4.52 2.09
N VAL A 29 21.46 5.13 2.14
CA VAL A 29 21.19 6.34 2.93
C VAL A 29 21.32 6.01 4.42
N ALA A 30 20.70 4.92 4.89
CA ALA A 30 20.84 4.47 6.28
C ALA A 30 22.32 4.29 6.67
N LEU A 31 23.10 3.60 5.83
CA LEU A 31 24.54 3.42 6.05
C LEU A 31 25.33 4.74 6.03
N TYR A 32 24.86 5.73 5.27
CA TYR A 32 25.48 7.06 5.23
C TYR A 32 25.17 7.88 6.49
N GLU A 33 23.96 7.76 7.01
CA GLU A 33 23.47 8.46 8.21
C GLU A 33 24.00 7.84 9.52
N GLU A 34 24.50 6.59 9.47
CA GLU A 34 25.10 5.91 10.62
C GLU A 34 26.26 6.74 11.23
N THR A 35 26.07 7.19 12.48
CA THR A 35 27.07 7.99 13.20
C THR A 35 28.35 7.20 13.50
N GLU A 36 28.23 5.89 13.72
CA GLU A 36 29.33 4.95 13.86
C GLU A 36 29.31 3.99 12.68
N LYS A 37 30.23 4.17 11.72
CA LYS A 37 30.26 3.33 10.54
C LYS A 37 30.53 1.87 10.93
N PRO A 38 29.71 0.92 10.46
CA PRO A 38 29.94 -0.48 10.76
C PRO A 38 31.29 -0.92 10.20
N ASN A 39 32.03 -1.70 11.00
CA ASN A 39 33.32 -2.27 10.58
C ASN A 39 33.21 -3.10 9.30
N ASN A 40 32.02 -3.65 9.01
CA ASN A 40 31.71 -4.34 7.77
C ASN A 40 30.42 -3.80 7.13
N ALA A 41 30.56 -2.82 6.24
CA ALA A 41 29.45 -2.25 5.47
C ALA A 41 28.67 -3.30 4.65
N LEU A 42 29.33 -4.38 4.24
CA LEU A 42 28.70 -5.41 3.41
C LEU A 42 27.75 -6.29 4.23
N ASP A 43 28.06 -6.52 5.51
CA ASP A 43 27.15 -7.24 6.42
C ASP A 43 25.96 -6.36 6.83
N PHE A 44 26.19 -5.05 7.03
CA PHE A 44 25.11 -4.09 7.24
C PHE A 44 24.09 -4.11 6.09
N LEU A 45 24.58 -4.05 4.85
CA LEU A 45 23.73 -4.13 3.65
C LEU A 45 22.92 -5.43 3.62
N LYS A 46 23.54 -6.59 3.87
CA LYS A 46 22.83 -7.89 3.86
C LYS A 46 21.70 -7.93 4.87
N GLN A 47 21.92 -7.43 6.08
CA GLN A 47 20.91 -7.40 7.13
C GLN A 47 19.76 -6.46 6.76
N HIS A 48 20.08 -5.22 6.36
CA HIS A 48 19.07 -4.21 6.05
C HIS A 48 18.29 -4.50 4.76
N LEU A 49 18.91 -5.13 3.76
CA LEU A 49 18.21 -5.60 2.56
C LEU A 49 17.23 -6.74 2.86
N GLY A 50 17.56 -7.62 3.80
CA GLY A 50 16.66 -8.68 4.26
C GLY A 50 15.41 -8.13 4.93
N VAL A 51 15.58 -7.14 5.82
CA VAL A 51 14.49 -6.48 6.55
C VAL A 51 13.64 -5.62 5.62
N ALA A 52 14.27 -4.79 4.77
CA ALA A 52 13.56 -3.96 3.78
C ALA A 52 12.70 -4.78 2.80
N SER A 53 13.13 -6.01 2.46
CA SER A 53 12.34 -6.90 1.60
C SER A 53 11.06 -7.40 2.29
N GLN A 54 11.09 -7.65 3.60
CA GLN A 54 9.92 -8.07 4.37
C GLN A 54 8.96 -6.90 4.65
N GLU A 55 9.49 -5.75 5.07
CA GLU A 55 8.65 -4.55 5.27
C GLU A 55 7.96 -4.08 3.98
N SER A 56 8.63 -4.18 2.83
CA SER A 56 8.02 -3.76 1.56
C SER A 56 6.85 -4.66 1.15
N ALA A 57 6.99 -5.97 1.29
CA ALA A 57 5.93 -6.92 0.90
C ALA A 57 4.73 -6.82 1.86
N ASP A 58 4.99 -6.74 3.16
CA ASP A 58 3.93 -6.61 4.18
C ASP A 58 3.23 -5.25 4.07
N ALA A 59 3.98 -4.16 3.82
CA ALA A 59 3.39 -2.83 3.62
C ALA A 59 2.54 -2.74 2.35
N GLU A 60 2.95 -3.39 1.26
CA GLU A 60 2.16 -3.43 0.03
C GLU A 60 0.86 -4.24 0.22
N ALA A 61 0.95 -5.41 0.87
CA ALA A 61 -0.22 -6.22 1.23
C ALA A 61 -1.21 -5.44 2.13
N LEU A 62 -0.70 -4.79 3.17
CA LEU A 62 -1.52 -3.96 4.07
C LEU A 62 -2.16 -2.77 3.34
N ARG A 63 -1.46 -2.12 2.39
CA ARG A 63 -2.04 -1.05 1.56
C ARG A 63 -3.16 -1.56 0.68
N GLN A 64 -3.00 -2.75 0.10
CA GLN A 64 -4.03 -3.37 -0.73
C GLN A 64 -5.27 -3.70 0.10
N GLU A 65 -5.09 -4.31 1.27
CA GLU A 65 -6.18 -4.64 2.19
C GLU A 65 -6.92 -3.38 2.68
N LEU A 66 -6.18 -2.30 3.01
CA LEU A 66 -6.79 -1.02 3.36
C LEU A 66 -7.64 -0.43 2.22
N ASN A 67 -7.17 -0.54 0.98
CA ASN A 67 -7.90 -0.03 -0.18
C ASN A 67 -9.18 -0.85 -0.42
N GLU A 68 -9.08 -2.17 -0.36
CA GLU A 68 -10.23 -3.08 -0.51
C GLU A 68 -11.28 -2.85 0.58
N MET A 69 -10.85 -2.70 1.83
CA MET A 69 -11.75 -2.41 2.95
C MET A 69 -12.44 -1.05 2.79
N ARG A 70 -11.71 -0.01 2.36
CA ARG A 70 -12.29 1.33 2.08
C ARG A 70 -13.34 1.25 0.97
N GLN A 71 -13.04 0.58 -0.12
CA GLN A 71 -13.99 0.39 -1.22
C GLN A 71 -15.24 -0.35 -0.77
N ARG A 72 -15.09 -1.38 0.08
CA ARG A 72 -16.23 -2.11 0.64
C ARG A 72 -17.06 -1.26 1.59
N CYS A 73 -16.43 -0.43 2.41
CA CYS A 73 -17.13 0.55 3.25
C CYS A 73 -17.93 1.55 2.43
N GLU A 74 -17.36 2.08 1.35
CA GLU A 74 -18.06 3.02 0.45
C GLU A 74 -19.30 2.37 -0.19
N LEU A 75 -19.15 1.17 -0.74
CA LEU A 75 -20.27 0.41 -1.32
C LEU A 75 -21.38 0.15 -0.30
N LEU A 76 -21.02 -0.31 0.90
CA LEU A 76 -21.97 -0.56 1.98
C LEU A 76 -22.66 0.73 2.43
N MET A 77 -21.94 1.86 2.51
CA MET A 77 -22.53 3.14 2.84
C MET A 77 -23.54 3.62 1.79
N GLU A 78 -23.21 3.44 0.51
CA GLU A 78 -24.10 3.80 -0.60
C GLU A 78 -25.35 2.91 -0.62
N GLU A 79 -25.18 1.60 -0.43
CA GLU A 79 -26.30 0.66 -0.30
C GLU A 79 -27.18 1.01 0.89
N ASN A 80 -26.59 1.28 2.07
CA ASN A 80 -27.33 1.64 3.28
C ASN A 80 -28.10 2.94 3.09
N LYS A 81 -27.51 3.94 2.41
CA LYS A 81 -28.20 5.18 2.04
C LYS A 81 -29.37 4.89 1.09
N GLY A 82 -29.17 4.05 0.08
CA GLY A 82 -30.22 3.64 -0.85
C GLY A 82 -31.37 2.91 -0.17
N LEU A 83 -31.06 1.98 0.74
CA LEU A 83 -32.03 1.25 1.55
C LEU A 83 -32.79 2.19 2.48
N LYS A 84 -32.12 3.09 3.21
CA LYS A 84 -32.78 4.10 4.06
C LYS A 84 -33.73 5.00 3.28
N ASN A 85 -33.33 5.47 2.09
CA ASN A 85 -34.20 6.27 1.23
C ASN A 85 -35.43 5.49 0.75
N LYS A 86 -35.26 4.19 0.42
CA LYS A 86 -36.39 3.31 0.08
C LYS A 86 -37.30 3.12 1.28
N LEU A 87 -36.73 2.86 2.46
CA LEU A 87 -37.48 2.63 3.70
C LEU A 87 -38.33 3.85 4.08
N GLN A 88 -37.76 5.07 4.03
CA GLN A 88 -38.49 6.31 4.24
C GLN A 88 -39.67 6.51 3.27
N ARG A 89 -39.59 5.96 2.06
CA ARG A 89 -40.65 6.04 1.06
C ARG A 89 -41.80 5.06 1.34
N TYR A 90 -41.52 3.99 2.09
CA TYR A 90 -42.52 3.01 2.53
C TYR A 90 -42.97 3.21 3.99
N GLU A 91 -42.33 4.12 4.74
CA GLU A 91 -42.81 4.66 6.01
C GLU A 91 -43.44 6.06 5.84
N PRO A 92 -44.61 6.21 5.16
CA PRO A 92 -45.43 7.38 5.41
C PRO A 92 -46.05 7.19 6.79
N THR A 93 -45.52 7.85 7.82
CA THR A 93 -46.23 8.11 9.10
C THR A 93 -47.20 7.01 9.54
N GLN A 94 -46.66 5.94 10.13
CA GLN A 94 -47.43 5.12 11.06
C GLN A 94 -46.76 5.24 12.43
N ASP A 95 -46.95 6.39 13.08
CA ASP A 95 -47.30 6.43 14.50
C ASP A 95 -47.71 7.85 14.91
N ASP A 96 -48.97 8.23 14.63
CA ASP A 96 -49.67 9.22 15.45
C ASP A 96 -51.13 8.75 15.59
N GLY A 97 -51.26 7.51 16.04
CA GLY A 97 -52.52 6.78 16.02
C GLY A 97 -52.51 5.54 16.90
N ALA A 98 -52.05 5.65 18.15
CA ALA A 98 -52.59 4.92 19.30
C ALA A 98 -51.82 5.20 20.60
N ALA A 99 -52.16 6.28 21.30
CA ALA A 99 -52.22 6.24 22.75
C ALA A 99 -53.42 7.08 23.21
N GLN A 100 -54.26 6.41 23.98
CA GLN A 100 -55.60 6.76 24.44
C GLN A 100 -55.60 7.83 25.53
#